data_AF-A0A1Y2BKJ4-F1
#
_entry.id   AF-A0A1Y2BKJ4-F1
#
_cell.length_a   1.000
_cell.length_b   1.000
_cell.length_c   1.000
_cell.angle_alpha   90.00
_cell.angle_beta   90.00
_cell.angle_gamma   90.00
#
_symmetry.space_group_name_H-M   'P 1'
#
loop_
_entity.id
_entity.type
_entity.pdbx_description
1 polymer ?
#
loop_
_entity_poly.entity_id
_entity_poly.type
_entity_poly.pdbx_seq_one_letter_code
_entity_poly.pdbx_strand_id
1 'polypeptide(L)'
;MKIAFCSLFITSLLLSNIKASSINKCSDCNVYATGKDGTLWGWEDGSFCKLSSSCSETKKTTSKKTTTIHKKTSTNSISSSKKSTTKKSSTTSKNTTSSTKNESTSITTSSSKNESTSITTSSATLTEHETDANGNLVCNGCVVTSTGGDNSLWGYEDEKSCIIDQIKCKDKMEEIKNNKTNSKAESNHKKDSIGNLICNECKVTATGNDGSYWGWEDEASCIVDNVKCNLSPQKTEQKVLERGPDGILICSTCEYTRIDPDTTTWNTENGEDCRVIGSRCGINTTPHPWCSGCVVTGTGNDGALYGWENNASCLINEVSCGIVSNYNKYGQVTSDGTTQQKMTFLYGIIASLVTVFIVRGL
;
A
#
# COMPACT_ATOMS: atom_id res chain seq x y z
N MET A 1 44.19 11.69 41.55
CA MET A 1 43.03 12.07 40.70
C MET A 1 43.25 13.39 39.91
N LYS A 2 44.45 13.64 39.36
CA LYS A 2 44.73 14.83 38.51
C LYS A 2 45.32 14.50 37.13
N ILE A 3 45.64 13.22 36.86
CA ILE A 3 46.32 12.81 35.62
C ILE A 3 45.34 12.31 34.55
N ALA A 4 44.16 11.80 34.94
CA ALA A 4 43.18 11.25 33.99
C ALA A 4 42.40 12.30 33.17
N PHE A 5 42.27 13.54 33.66
CA PHE A 5 41.55 14.61 32.95
C PHE A 5 42.34 15.22 31.79
N CYS A 6 43.67 15.04 31.76
CA CYS A 6 44.51 15.61 30.70
C CYS A 6 44.41 14.81 29.38
N SER A 7 44.04 13.53 29.43
CA SER A 7 43.99 12.67 28.24
C SER A 7 42.72 12.86 27.39
N LEU A 8 41.62 13.34 27.97
CA LEU A 8 40.35 13.57 27.26
C LEU A 8 40.30 14.89 26.47
N PHE A 9 41.13 15.86 26.82
CA PHE A 9 41.19 17.13 26.08
C PHE A 9 42.06 17.04 24.82
N ILE A 10 43.04 16.14 24.79
CA ILE A 10 43.96 15.99 23.65
C ILE A 10 43.28 15.27 22.47
N THR A 11 42.33 14.36 22.73
CA THR A 11 41.56 13.67 21.67
C THR A 11 40.53 14.57 21.00
N SER A 12 39.99 15.59 21.68
CA SER A 12 39.03 16.53 21.05
C SER A 12 39.67 17.52 20.08
N LEU A 13 40.97 17.84 20.23
CA LEU A 13 41.66 18.79 19.32
C LEU A 13 42.11 18.16 17.99
N LEU A 14 42.16 16.83 17.88
CA LEU A 14 42.60 16.14 16.66
C LEU A 14 41.49 16.00 15.60
N LEU A 15 40.23 16.25 15.95
CA LEU A 15 39.09 16.13 15.02
C LEU A 15 38.76 17.44 14.27
N SER A 16 39.28 18.59 14.70
CA SER A 16 38.99 19.91 14.10
C SER A 16 39.85 20.29 12.89
N ASN A 17 40.74 19.41 12.41
CA ASN A 17 41.67 19.71 11.31
C ASN A 17 41.51 18.82 10.07
N ILE A 18 40.35 18.19 9.88
CA ILE A 18 40.02 17.56 8.59
C ILE A 18 39.71 18.69 7.60
N LYS A 19 40.77 19.19 6.94
CA LYS A 19 40.67 20.05 5.76
C LYS A 19 39.76 19.33 4.77
N ALA A 20 38.58 19.91 4.49
CA ALA A 20 37.65 19.36 3.52
C ALA A 20 38.42 19.08 2.22
N SER A 21 38.52 17.80 1.85
CA SER A 21 39.09 17.40 0.56
C SER A 21 38.42 18.23 -0.53
N SER A 22 39.24 18.82 -1.39
CA SER A 22 38.80 19.67 -2.49
C SER A 22 37.65 19.01 -3.24
N ILE A 23 36.48 19.64 -3.22
CA ILE A 23 35.29 19.16 -3.93
C ILE A 23 35.60 19.17 -5.44
N ASN A 24 35.53 18.00 -6.07
CA ASN A 24 35.73 17.87 -7.50
C ASN A 24 34.63 18.61 -8.28
N LYS A 25 35.01 19.30 -9.36
CA LYS A 25 34.08 20.00 -10.26
C LYS A 25 33.71 19.09 -11.41
N CYS A 26 32.44 19.08 -11.80
CA CYS A 26 32.02 18.35 -13.00
C CYS A 26 32.56 19.04 -14.27
N SER A 27 32.93 18.26 -15.27
CA SER A 27 33.26 18.75 -16.61
C SER A 27 32.01 18.93 -17.48
N ASP A 28 30.97 18.12 -17.27
CA ASP A 28 29.68 18.22 -17.97
C ASP A 28 28.68 19.09 -17.19
N CYS A 29 27.72 19.71 -17.89
CA CYS A 29 26.71 20.61 -17.34
C CYS A 29 25.37 19.93 -17.03
N ASN A 30 25.35 18.60 -16.91
CA ASN A 30 24.15 17.82 -16.63
C ASN A 30 23.78 17.90 -15.14
N VAL A 31 22.68 18.59 -14.84
CA VAL A 31 22.16 18.74 -13.47
C VAL A 31 21.51 17.44 -13.01
N TYR A 32 22.03 16.90 -11.90
CA TYR A 32 21.47 15.74 -11.22
C TYR A 32 20.66 16.15 -9.97
N ALA A 33 21.17 17.11 -9.20
CA ALA A 33 20.50 17.62 -8.00
C ALA A 33 20.79 19.13 -7.80
N THR A 34 19.94 19.78 -7.01
CA THR A 34 20.13 21.17 -6.59
C THR A 34 20.22 21.22 -5.06
N GLY A 35 21.30 21.81 -4.55
CA GLY A 35 21.52 22.00 -3.12
C GLY A 35 20.59 23.07 -2.54
N LYS A 36 20.40 23.06 -1.22
CA LYS A 36 19.59 24.07 -0.51
C LYS A 36 20.12 25.50 -0.69
N ASP A 37 21.42 25.64 -0.95
CA ASP A 37 22.10 26.92 -1.24
C ASP A 37 21.96 27.35 -2.71
N GLY A 38 21.19 26.61 -3.53
CA GLY A 38 21.03 26.85 -4.96
C GLY A 38 22.20 26.35 -5.81
N THR A 39 23.18 25.66 -5.23
CA THR A 39 24.28 25.08 -6.01
C THR A 39 23.81 23.89 -6.81
N LEU A 40 24.27 23.79 -8.06
CA LEU A 40 23.95 22.68 -8.95
C LEU A 40 24.99 21.58 -8.77
N TRP A 41 24.54 20.33 -8.76
CA TRP A 41 25.38 19.15 -8.63
C TRP A 41 25.13 18.15 -9.76
N GLY A 42 26.21 17.50 -10.21
CA GLY A 42 26.20 16.49 -11.26
C GLY A 42 26.79 15.16 -10.79
N TRP A 43 26.62 14.14 -11.60
CA TRP A 43 27.21 12.81 -11.39
C TRP A 43 28.15 12.49 -12.55
N GLU A 44 29.46 12.42 -12.27
CA GLU A 44 30.48 12.18 -13.28
C GLU A 44 31.57 11.25 -12.72
N ASP A 45 32.03 10.30 -13.55
CA ASP A 45 33.05 9.30 -13.20
C ASP A 45 32.80 8.56 -11.88
N GLY A 46 31.53 8.30 -11.57
CA GLY A 46 31.12 7.57 -10.36
C GLY A 46 31.20 8.38 -9.07
N SER A 47 31.32 9.71 -9.16
CA SER A 47 31.39 10.60 -8.00
C SER A 47 30.44 11.79 -8.13
N PHE A 48 30.00 12.29 -6.97
CA PHE A 48 29.21 13.52 -6.88
C PHE A 48 30.13 14.72 -7.03
N CYS A 49 29.83 15.62 -7.97
CA CYS A 49 30.66 16.77 -8.27
C CYS A 49 29.83 18.06 -8.33
N LYS A 50 30.47 19.19 -7.98
CA LYS A 50 29.80 20.50 -8.03
C LYS A 50 29.89 21.05 -9.45
N LEU A 51 28.76 21.46 -10.02
CA LEU A 51 28.70 22.05 -11.34
C LEU A 51 29.34 23.45 -11.31
N SER A 52 30.10 23.77 -12.35
CA SER A 52 30.69 25.11 -12.51
C SER A 52 29.58 26.16 -12.70
N SER A 53 29.80 27.38 -12.18
CA SER A 53 28.87 28.50 -12.37
C SER A 53 28.68 28.87 -13.86
N SER A 54 29.60 28.46 -14.74
CA SER A 54 29.45 28.60 -16.19
C SER A 54 28.31 27.75 -16.77
N CYS A 55 27.90 26.67 -16.11
CA CYS A 55 26.77 25.83 -16.53
C CYS A 55 25.42 26.51 -16.33
N SER A 56 25.35 27.54 -15.48
CA SER A 56 24.12 28.30 -15.19
C SER A 56 23.74 29.29 -16.29
N GLU A 57 24.66 29.68 -17.17
CA GLU A 57 24.46 30.79 -18.12
C GLU A 57 24.02 30.37 -19.53
N THR A 58 24.02 29.08 -19.86
CA THR A 58 23.73 28.65 -21.24
C THR A 58 22.24 28.38 -21.45
N LYS A 59 21.50 29.43 -21.82
CA LYS A 59 20.20 29.31 -22.51
C LYS A 59 20.38 28.65 -23.89
N LYS A 60 19.52 27.66 -24.17
CA LYS A 60 19.06 27.11 -25.48
C LYS A 60 19.87 26.01 -26.21
N THR A 61 19.18 24.87 -26.36
CA THR A 61 19.24 23.82 -27.43
C THR A 61 20.54 23.00 -27.52
N THR A 62 20.50 21.67 -27.43
CA THR A 62 19.90 20.77 -28.44
C THR A 62 19.74 19.36 -27.85
N SER A 63 18.54 18.80 -27.85
CA SER A 63 18.32 17.37 -27.57
C SER A 63 19.04 16.52 -28.62
N LYS A 64 20.08 15.78 -28.22
CA LYS A 64 20.73 14.80 -29.08
C LYS A 64 20.42 13.39 -28.59
N LYS A 65 19.83 12.65 -29.51
CA LYS A 65 19.37 11.26 -29.46
C LYS A 65 20.49 10.31 -28.99
N THR A 66 20.29 9.61 -27.89
CA THR A 66 21.19 8.55 -27.43
C THR A 66 20.99 7.31 -28.29
N THR A 67 21.99 7.00 -29.11
CA THR A 67 22.13 5.73 -29.84
C THR A 67 22.72 4.69 -28.89
N THR A 68 21.97 3.64 -28.58
CA THR A 68 22.45 2.50 -27.79
C THR A 68 23.44 1.69 -28.62
N ILE A 69 24.72 1.73 -28.23
CA ILE A 69 25.77 0.85 -28.74
C ILE A 69 25.68 -0.47 -27.98
N HIS A 70 25.20 -1.53 -28.65
CA HIS A 70 25.32 -2.89 -28.16
C HIS A 70 26.79 -3.34 -28.25
N LYS A 71 27.43 -3.51 -27.09
CA LYS A 71 28.74 -4.16 -26.94
C LYS A 71 28.58 -5.65 -27.28
N LYS A 72 29.11 -6.03 -28.45
CA LYS A 72 29.09 -7.39 -28.99
C LYS A 72 30.21 -8.21 -28.34
N THR A 73 29.85 -9.18 -27.51
CA THR A 73 30.78 -10.21 -26.99
C THR A 73 30.95 -11.28 -28.07
N SER A 74 32.21 -11.56 -28.43
CA SER A 74 32.61 -12.57 -29.41
C SER A 74 32.40 -13.98 -28.87
N THR A 75 31.68 -14.81 -29.61
CA THR A 75 31.73 -16.27 -29.48
C THR A 75 31.78 -16.91 -30.87
N ASN A 76 32.69 -17.88 -30.99
CA ASN A 76 33.16 -18.51 -32.21
C ASN A 76 32.05 -19.13 -33.07
N SER A 77 32.18 -18.89 -34.37
CA SER A 77 31.46 -19.54 -35.45
C SER A 77 31.97 -20.96 -35.71
N ILE A 78 31.06 -21.94 -35.70
CA ILE A 78 31.22 -23.19 -36.48
C ILE A 78 30.10 -23.23 -37.51
N SER A 79 30.51 -23.27 -38.77
CA SER A 79 29.68 -23.41 -39.95
C SER A 79 29.16 -24.84 -40.11
N SER A 80 27.89 -25.00 -40.49
CA SER A 80 27.53 -26.01 -41.48
C SER A 80 26.19 -25.69 -42.17
N SER A 81 26.20 -26.00 -43.45
CA SER A 81 25.24 -25.72 -44.52
C SER A 81 23.98 -26.59 -44.52
N LYS A 82 22.82 -26.06 -44.95
CA LYS A 82 22.08 -26.47 -46.18
C LYS A 82 20.61 -26.02 -46.19
N LYS A 83 20.29 -25.17 -47.17
CA LYS A 83 19.21 -25.29 -48.19
C LYS A 83 17.91 -26.05 -47.82
N SER A 84 16.76 -25.37 -47.84
CA SER A 84 15.67 -25.66 -48.79
C SER A 84 14.52 -24.63 -48.73
N THR A 85 14.04 -24.29 -49.93
CA THR A 85 12.81 -23.61 -50.36
C THR A 85 11.52 -24.24 -49.79
N THR A 86 10.39 -23.50 -49.72
CA THR A 86 9.17 -23.66 -50.57
C THR A 86 8.00 -22.70 -50.18
N LYS A 87 7.43 -22.05 -51.22
CA LYS A 87 6.08 -21.48 -51.50
C LYS A 87 5.14 -20.91 -50.40
N LYS A 88 4.81 -19.63 -50.59
CA LYS A 88 3.52 -19.05 -51.08
C LYS A 88 2.21 -19.79 -50.72
N SER A 89 1.33 -19.11 -49.97
CA SER A 89 -0.11 -19.09 -50.27
C SER A 89 -0.76 -17.81 -49.72
N SER A 90 -1.55 -17.21 -50.59
CA SER A 90 -2.40 -16.03 -50.43
C SER A 90 -3.85 -16.49 -50.30
N THR A 91 -4.67 -15.89 -49.44
CA THR A 91 -6.09 -15.65 -49.80
C THR A 91 -6.71 -14.54 -48.97
N THR A 92 -7.21 -13.54 -49.68
CA THR A 92 -8.14 -12.49 -49.25
C THR A 92 -9.57 -13.06 -49.26
N SER A 93 -10.44 -12.66 -48.34
CA SER A 93 -11.89 -12.64 -48.57
C SER A 93 -12.60 -11.57 -47.74
N LYS A 94 -13.64 -11.01 -48.35
CA LYS A 94 -14.32 -9.74 -48.09
C LYS A 94 -15.50 -9.85 -47.11
N ASN A 95 -15.85 -8.69 -46.56
CA ASN A 95 -17.12 -8.22 -46.01
C ASN A 95 -18.39 -9.02 -46.34
N THR A 96 -19.31 -9.07 -45.37
CA THR A 96 -20.73 -8.75 -45.63
C THR A 96 -21.36 -8.14 -44.36
N THR A 97 -22.00 -6.99 -44.55
CA THR A 97 -22.81 -6.25 -43.57
C THR A 97 -24.27 -6.67 -43.75
N SER A 98 -24.99 -6.94 -42.67
CA SER A 98 -26.46 -7.01 -42.69
C SER A 98 -27.05 -6.30 -41.46
N SER A 99 -27.91 -5.36 -41.77
CA SER A 99 -28.78 -4.56 -40.91
C SER A 99 -30.02 -5.34 -40.47
N THR A 100 -30.45 -5.17 -39.21
CA THR A 100 -31.79 -5.57 -38.77
C THR A 100 -32.43 -4.48 -37.91
N LYS A 101 -33.70 -4.22 -38.20
CA LYS A 101 -34.56 -3.14 -37.68
C LYS A 101 -35.12 -3.45 -36.28
N ASN A 102 -35.43 -2.35 -35.58
CA ASN A 102 -36.20 -2.25 -34.35
C ASN A 102 -37.57 -2.95 -34.42
N GLU A 103 -37.97 -3.55 -33.29
CA GLU A 103 -39.37 -3.70 -32.91
C GLU A 103 -39.51 -3.46 -31.39
N SER A 104 -40.39 -2.53 -31.04
CA SER A 104 -40.68 -2.10 -29.67
C SER A 104 -42.00 -2.74 -29.26
N THR A 105 -42.00 -3.48 -28.16
CA THR A 105 -43.21 -4.11 -27.61
C THR A 105 -43.44 -3.61 -26.19
N SER A 106 -44.48 -2.80 -26.05
CA SER A 106 -45.11 -2.36 -24.82
C SER A 106 -45.74 -3.55 -24.07
N ILE A 107 -45.49 -3.68 -22.76
CA ILE A 107 -46.22 -4.61 -21.89
C ILE A 107 -46.88 -3.85 -20.74
N THR A 108 -48.15 -4.19 -20.61
CA THR A 108 -49.25 -3.64 -19.83
C THR A 108 -49.12 -3.92 -18.33
N THR A 109 -49.43 -2.89 -17.54
CA THR A 109 -49.57 -2.89 -16.09
C THR A 109 -50.81 -3.69 -15.65
N SER A 110 -50.63 -4.69 -14.79
CA SER A 110 -51.71 -5.37 -14.06
C SER A 110 -51.56 -5.13 -12.56
N SER A 111 -52.46 -4.30 -12.04
CA SER A 111 -52.63 -3.94 -10.64
C SER A 111 -53.31 -5.05 -9.84
N SER A 112 -52.61 -5.59 -8.84
CA SER A 112 -53.15 -6.51 -7.84
C SER A 112 -53.23 -5.78 -6.50
N LYS A 113 -54.45 -5.67 -5.98
CA LYS A 113 -54.75 -5.19 -4.61
C LYS A 113 -54.14 -6.16 -3.61
N ASN A 114 -53.40 -5.65 -2.62
CA ASN A 114 -53.15 -6.38 -1.40
C ASN A 114 -53.25 -5.46 -0.17
N GLU A 115 -53.76 -6.10 0.87
CA GLU A 115 -54.36 -5.62 2.10
C GLU A 115 -53.32 -4.94 3.01
N SER A 116 -53.68 -3.77 3.53
CA SER A 116 -52.82 -2.95 4.38
C SER A 116 -52.85 -3.47 5.82
N THR A 117 -51.78 -4.16 6.21
CA THR A 117 -51.45 -4.38 7.62
C THR A 117 -50.63 -3.18 8.08
N SER A 118 -51.25 -2.33 8.89
CA SER A 118 -50.63 -1.17 9.54
C SER A 118 -49.54 -1.63 10.51
N ILE A 119 -48.28 -1.59 10.07
CA ILE A 119 -47.13 -1.56 10.98
C ILE A 119 -46.90 -0.08 11.32
N THR A 120 -46.99 0.24 12.60
CA THR A 120 -46.72 1.59 13.14
C THR A 120 -45.28 1.99 12.83
N THR A 121 -45.08 2.70 11.72
CA THR A 121 -43.82 3.37 11.40
C THR A 121 -43.69 4.56 12.33
N SER A 122 -42.93 4.40 13.41
CA SER A 122 -42.49 5.53 14.21
C SER A 122 -41.58 6.38 13.33
N SER A 123 -42.01 7.60 13.02
CA SER A 123 -41.23 8.55 12.23
C SER A 123 -39.86 8.76 12.87
N ALA A 124 -38.83 8.21 12.23
CA ALA A 124 -37.45 8.34 12.66
C ALA A 124 -36.98 9.77 12.41
N THR A 125 -36.65 10.47 13.48
CA THR A 125 -35.73 11.61 13.44
C THR A 125 -34.43 11.16 12.76
N LEU A 126 -34.02 11.86 11.70
CA LEU A 126 -32.71 11.72 11.06
C LEU A 126 -31.60 11.81 12.12
N THR A 127 -31.11 10.66 12.57
CA THR A 127 -29.95 10.57 13.45
C THR A 127 -28.71 10.41 12.58
N GLU A 128 -27.70 11.26 12.80
CA GLU A 128 -26.42 11.14 12.10
C GLU A 128 -25.78 9.78 12.41
N HIS A 129 -25.39 9.06 11.35
CA HIS A 129 -24.63 7.82 11.46
C HIS A 129 -23.14 8.13 11.66
N GLU A 130 -22.50 7.42 12.59
CA GLU A 130 -21.05 7.43 12.74
C GLU A 130 -20.39 6.66 11.59
N THR A 131 -19.11 6.91 11.32
CA THR A 131 -18.29 6.12 10.39
C THR A 131 -17.16 5.42 11.12
N ASP A 132 -16.86 4.17 10.74
CA ASP A 132 -15.74 3.41 11.28
C ASP A 132 -14.37 3.91 10.75
N ALA A 133 -13.28 3.30 11.21
CA ALA A 133 -11.93 3.63 10.78
C ALA A 133 -11.67 3.41 9.26
N ASN A 134 -12.53 2.63 8.60
CA ASN A 134 -12.47 2.33 7.17
C ASN A 134 -13.39 3.26 6.34
N GLY A 135 -14.15 4.15 6.99
CA GLY A 135 -15.10 5.06 6.35
C GLY A 135 -16.47 4.45 6.06
N ASN A 136 -16.79 3.26 6.59
CA ASN A 136 -18.10 2.64 6.46
C ASN A 136 -19.07 3.24 7.49
N LEU A 137 -20.35 3.41 7.10
CA LEU A 137 -21.39 3.85 8.02
C LEU A 137 -21.63 2.79 9.10
N VAL A 138 -21.80 3.20 10.35
CA VAL A 138 -22.12 2.32 11.49
C VAL A 138 -23.63 2.37 11.75
N CYS A 139 -24.28 1.21 11.86
CA CYS A 139 -25.72 1.14 12.14
C CYS A 139 -26.03 1.65 13.55
N ASN A 140 -27.15 2.34 13.70
CA ASN A 140 -27.67 2.78 15.00
C ASN A 140 -28.40 1.64 15.71
N GLY A 141 -29.06 0.77 14.94
CA GLY A 141 -29.66 -0.47 15.43
C GLY A 141 -28.73 -1.68 15.27
N CYS A 142 -29.18 -2.79 15.85
CA CYS A 142 -28.44 -4.04 15.94
C CYS A 142 -29.05 -5.16 15.09
N VAL A 143 -29.88 -4.79 14.10
CA VAL A 143 -30.57 -5.75 13.24
C VAL A 143 -29.59 -6.22 12.16
N VAL A 144 -29.05 -7.42 12.35
CA VAL A 144 -28.16 -8.05 11.38
C VAL A 144 -28.98 -8.55 10.21
N THR A 145 -28.69 -8.02 9.03
CA THR A 145 -29.32 -8.42 7.78
C THR A 145 -28.39 -9.27 6.91
N SER A 146 -27.08 -9.15 7.10
CA SER A 146 -26.08 -9.94 6.39
C SER A 146 -24.77 -10.03 7.15
N THR A 147 -23.95 -11.01 6.76
CA THR A 147 -22.59 -11.20 7.25
C THR A 147 -21.63 -11.09 6.07
N GLY A 148 -20.65 -10.20 6.15
CA GLY A 148 -19.60 -10.05 5.15
C GLY A 148 -18.65 -11.24 5.14
N GLY A 149 -17.88 -11.39 4.06
CA GLY A 149 -16.89 -12.47 3.93
C GLY A 149 -15.75 -12.42 4.94
N ASP A 150 -15.56 -11.28 5.60
CA ASP A 150 -14.63 -11.03 6.71
C ASP A 150 -15.24 -11.29 8.10
N ASN A 151 -16.44 -11.89 8.16
CA ASN A 151 -17.27 -12.02 9.37
C ASN A 151 -17.78 -10.71 9.98
N SER A 152 -17.66 -9.58 9.27
CA SER A 152 -18.30 -8.33 9.67
C SER A 152 -19.82 -8.48 9.60
N LEU A 153 -20.54 -7.89 10.56
CA LEU A 153 -22.01 -7.92 10.57
C LEU A 153 -22.52 -6.64 9.91
N TRP A 154 -23.50 -6.77 9.02
CA TRP A 154 -24.06 -5.67 8.26
C TRP A 154 -25.57 -5.57 8.50
N GLY A 155 -26.05 -4.33 8.56
CA GLY A 155 -27.45 -3.95 8.66
C GLY A 155 -27.84 -3.02 7.50
N TYR A 156 -29.14 -2.75 7.39
CA TYR A 156 -29.68 -1.77 6.45
C TYR A 156 -30.61 -0.82 7.21
N GLU A 157 -30.21 0.44 7.31
CA GLU A 157 -30.93 1.49 8.02
C GLU A 157 -30.92 2.78 7.19
N ASP A 158 -32.01 3.53 7.22
CA ASP A 158 -32.14 4.81 6.50
C ASP A 158 -31.75 4.73 5.00
N GLU A 159 -32.19 3.66 4.34
CA GLU A 159 -31.92 3.33 2.94
C GLU A 159 -30.42 3.13 2.59
N LYS A 160 -29.58 2.87 3.59
CA LYS A 160 -28.14 2.67 3.41
C LYS A 160 -27.67 1.40 4.12
N SER A 161 -26.67 0.76 3.52
CA SER A 161 -25.95 -0.34 4.18
C SER A 161 -25.00 0.22 5.23
N CYS A 162 -24.96 -0.40 6.40
CA CYS A 162 -24.12 0.00 7.51
C CYS A 162 -23.51 -1.22 8.23
N ILE A 163 -22.36 -1.04 8.87
CA ILE A 163 -21.68 -2.04 9.69
C ILE A 163 -22.25 -2.02 11.10
N ILE A 164 -22.52 -3.18 11.66
CA ILE A 164 -23.00 -3.35 13.03
C ILE A 164 -21.80 -3.45 13.96
N ASP A 165 -21.72 -2.51 14.89
CA ASP A 165 -20.74 -2.54 15.97
C ASP A 165 -21.09 -3.66 16.96
N GLN A 166 -20.35 -4.77 16.87
CA GLN A 166 -20.55 -5.94 17.73
C GLN A 166 -20.42 -5.62 19.22
N ILE A 167 -19.61 -4.62 19.59
CA ILE A 167 -19.42 -4.21 20.98
C ILE A 167 -20.66 -3.48 21.47
N LYS A 168 -21.18 -2.52 20.68
CA LYS A 168 -22.43 -1.81 21.00
C LYS A 168 -23.66 -2.73 21.00
N CYS A 169 -23.64 -3.79 20.18
CA CYS A 169 -24.79 -4.67 19.97
C CYS A 169 -24.76 -5.99 20.74
N LYS A 170 -23.71 -6.27 21.52
CA LYS A 170 -23.51 -7.54 22.21
C LYS A 170 -24.70 -7.97 23.07
N ASP A 171 -25.31 -7.03 23.78
CA ASP A 171 -26.42 -7.31 24.71
C ASP A 171 -27.78 -7.46 23.99
N LYS A 172 -27.89 -7.00 22.74
CA LYS A 172 -29.12 -7.05 21.93
C LYS A 172 -29.14 -8.21 20.92
N MET A 173 -27.99 -8.84 20.66
CA MET A 173 -27.88 -9.91 19.67
C MET A 173 -28.47 -11.25 20.11
N GLU A 174 -28.60 -11.51 21.42
CA GLU A 174 -29.17 -12.78 21.90
C GLU A 174 -30.67 -12.92 21.59
N GLU A 175 -31.39 -11.80 21.44
CA GLU A 175 -32.83 -11.79 21.16
C GLU A 175 -33.16 -12.02 19.67
N ILE A 176 -32.21 -11.76 18.77
CA ILE A 176 -32.44 -11.78 17.30
C ILE A 176 -32.29 -13.20 16.72
N LYS A 177 -31.59 -14.13 17.38
CA LYS A 177 -31.40 -15.50 16.86
C LYS A 177 -32.70 -16.31 16.67
N ASN A 178 -33.81 -15.89 17.28
CA ASN A 178 -35.09 -16.59 17.16
C ASN A 178 -36.08 -15.94 16.18
N ASN A 179 -35.81 -14.75 15.65
CA ASN A 179 -36.60 -14.19 14.56
C ASN A 179 -36.00 -14.66 13.23
N LYS A 180 -36.44 -15.84 12.81
CA LYS A 180 -36.24 -16.38 11.46
C LYS A 180 -37.07 -15.58 10.45
N THR A 181 -36.76 -14.31 10.28
CA THR A 181 -37.27 -13.48 9.18
C THR A 181 -36.30 -13.64 8.02
N ASN A 182 -36.69 -14.48 7.05
CA ASN A 182 -36.42 -14.28 5.63
C ASN A 182 -37.20 -15.31 4.77
N SER A 183 -38.49 -15.51 5.08
CA SER A 183 -39.31 -16.48 4.32
C SER A 183 -39.56 -16.06 2.87
N LYS A 184 -39.48 -14.77 2.56
CA LYS A 184 -39.79 -14.26 1.21
C LYS A 184 -38.58 -14.34 0.28
N ALA A 185 -37.40 -13.97 0.77
CA ALA A 185 -36.18 -14.06 -0.03
C ALA A 185 -35.80 -15.52 -0.33
N GLU A 186 -35.95 -16.44 0.64
CA GLU A 186 -35.66 -17.86 0.41
C GLU A 186 -36.58 -18.53 -0.62
N SER A 187 -37.81 -18.03 -0.81
CA SER A 187 -38.72 -18.56 -1.82
C SER A 187 -38.47 -17.98 -3.22
N ASN A 188 -37.97 -16.74 -3.29
CA ASN A 188 -37.90 -15.98 -4.55
C ASN A 188 -36.51 -15.96 -5.18
N HIS A 189 -35.46 -16.31 -4.42
CA HIS A 189 -34.08 -16.25 -4.87
C HIS A 189 -33.45 -17.63 -4.95
N LYS A 190 -32.58 -17.80 -5.95
CA LYS A 190 -31.69 -18.97 -6.02
C LYS A 190 -30.54 -18.77 -5.02
N LYS A 191 -29.99 -19.87 -4.50
CA LYS A 191 -28.75 -19.85 -3.72
C LYS A 191 -27.57 -20.28 -4.58
N ASP A 192 -26.39 -19.68 -4.36
CA ASP A 192 -25.14 -20.11 -4.95
C ASP A 192 -24.61 -21.41 -4.27
N SER A 193 -23.41 -21.86 -4.64
CA SER A 193 -22.80 -23.07 -4.07
C SER A 193 -22.38 -22.93 -2.60
N ILE A 194 -22.33 -21.71 -2.06
CA ILE A 194 -21.94 -21.39 -0.68
C ILE A 194 -23.18 -21.12 0.19
N GLY A 195 -24.35 -20.95 -0.43
CA GLY A 195 -25.63 -20.73 0.25
C GLY A 195 -26.09 -19.28 0.24
N ASN A 196 -25.38 -18.37 -0.43
CA ASN A 196 -25.76 -16.97 -0.56
C ASN A 196 -26.92 -16.82 -1.56
N LEU A 197 -27.87 -15.93 -1.27
CA LEU A 197 -28.96 -15.62 -2.19
C LEU A 197 -28.41 -14.89 -3.43
N ILE A 198 -28.93 -15.17 -4.62
CA ILE A 198 -28.57 -14.50 -5.87
C ILE A 198 -29.67 -13.49 -6.21
N CYS A 199 -29.30 -12.23 -6.47
CA CYS A 199 -30.24 -11.17 -6.80
C CYS A 199 -30.96 -11.46 -8.13
N ASN A 200 -32.25 -11.14 -8.18
CA ASN A 200 -33.06 -11.24 -9.38
C ASN A 200 -32.80 -10.04 -10.30
N GLU A 201 -32.66 -8.84 -9.74
CA GLU A 201 -32.28 -7.62 -10.45
C GLU A 201 -30.76 -7.39 -10.41
N CYS A 202 -30.31 -6.42 -11.20
CA CYS A 202 -28.91 -6.06 -11.36
C CYS A 202 -28.53 -4.78 -10.60
N LYS A 203 -29.30 -4.43 -9.56
CA LYS A 203 -29.10 -3.22 -8.77
C LYS A 203 -28.04 -3.48 -7.70
N VAL A 204 -26.83 -2.99 -7.95
CA VAL A 204 -25.73 -3.05 -6.99
C VAL A 204 -25.93 -1.98 -5.91
N THR A 205 -25.92 -2.41 -4.66
CA THR A 205 -26.03 -1.54 -3.47
C THR A 205 -24.74 -1.50 -2.66
N ALA A 206 -23.91 -2.54 -2.75
CA ALA A 206 -22.60 -2.63 -2.12
C ALA A 206 -21.63 -3.46 -2.97
N THR A 207 -20.33 -3.32 -2.74
CA THR A 207 -19.28 -4.14 -3.35
C THR A 207 -18.42 -4.73 -2.23
N GLY A 208 -18.26 -6.05 -2.23
CA GLY A 208 -17.44 -6.77 -1.26
C GLY A 208 -15.94 -6.60 -1.52
N ASN A 209 -15.12 -6.87 -0.51
CA ASN A 209 -13.65 -6.83 -0.60
C ASN A 209 -13.09 -7.88 -1.58
N ASP A 210 -13.85 -8.94 -1.84
CA ASP A 210 -13.56 -9.98 -2.82
C ASP A 210 -13.89 -9.55 -4.27
N GLY A 211 -14.46 -8.36 -4.45
CA GLY A 211 -14.93 -7.85 -5.74
C GLY A 211 -16.33 -8.35 -6.12
N SER A 212 -17.03 -9.05 -5.24
CA SER A 212 -18.42 -9.46 -5.45
C SER A 212 -19.37 -8.26 -5.35
N TYR A 213 -20.36 -8.19 -6.23
CA TYR A 213 -21.40 -7.17 -6.15
C TYR A 213 -22.58 -7.66 -5.31
N TRP A 214 -23.07 -6.81 -4.42
CA TRP A 214 -24.16 -7.13 -3.50
C TRP A 214 -25.36 -6.21 -3.75
N GLY A 215 -26.55 -6.80 -3.76
CA GLY A 215 -27.84 -6.12 -3.88
C GLY A 215 -28.70 -6.36 -2.64
N TRP A 216 -29.79 -5.62 -2.56
CA TRP A 216 -30.79 -5.75 -1.50
C TRP A 216 -32.16 -5.95 -2.16
N GLU A 217 -32.72 -7.15 -2.01
CA GLU A 217 -33.99 -7.56 -2.63
C GLU A 217 -34.80 -8.45 -1.66
N ASP A 218 -36.12 -8.29 -1.67
CA ASP A 218 -37.03 -9.05 -0.79
C ASP A 218 -36.63 -9.07 0.69
N GLU A 219 -36.16 -7.93 1.20
CA GLU A 219 -35.71 -7.72 2.60
C GLU A 219 -34.46 -8.54 2.97
N ALA A 220 -33.68 -8.98 1.99
CA ALA A 220 -32.44 -9.71 2.21
C ALA A 220 -31.29 -9.22 1.32
N SER A 221 -30.07 -9.42 1.81
CA SER A 221 -28.85 -9.23 1.04
C SER A 221 -28.66 -10.39 0.06
N CYS A 222 -28.32 -10.09 -1.18
CA CYS A 222 -28.08 -11.07 -2.23
C CYS A 222 -26.84 -10.71 -3.06
N ILE A 223 -26.20 -11.71 -3.68
CA ILE A 223 -25.08 -11.56 -4.61
C ILE A 223 -25.63 -11.30 -6.01
N VAL A 224 -25.17 -10.23 -6.65
CA VAL A 224 -25.54 -9.90 -8.04
C VAL A 224 -24.70 -10.76 -8.99
N ASP A 225 -25.37 -11.47 -9.90
CA ASP A 225 -24.69 -12.33 -10.88
C ASP A 225 -24.02 -11.48 -11.97
N ASN A 226 -22.68 -11.43 -11.94
CA ASN A 226 -21.85 -10.65 -12.86
C ASN A 226 -22.11 -10.99 -14.33
N VAL A 227 -22.33 -12.28 -14.63
CA VAL A 227 -22.53 -12.77 -16.00
C VAL A 227 -23.92 -12.39 -16.48
N LYS A 228 -24.95 -12.64 -15.67
CA LYS A 228 -26.34 -12.29 -15.99
C LYS A 228 -26.51 -10.78 -16.17
N CYS A 229 -25.84 -9.99 -15.35
CA CYS A 229 -25.99 -8.54 -15.30
C CYS A 229 -25.03 -7.77 -16.21
N ASN A 230 -24.16 -8.46 -16.96
CA ASN A 230 -23.10 -7.85 -17.76
C ASN A 230 -22.25 -6.84 -16.95
N LEU A 231 -22.12 -7.09 -15.64
CA LEU A 231 -21.23 -6.29 -14.81
C LEU A 231 -19.82 -6.77 -15.15
N SER A 232 -19.03 -5.86 -15.73
CA SER A 232 -17.60 -6.10 -15.78
C SER A 232 -17.14 -6.21 -14.33
N PRO A 233 -16.49 -7.31 -13.92
CA PRO A 233 -15.86 -7.33 -12.61
C PRO A 233 -15.02 -6.07 -12.55
N GLN A 234 -15.21 -5.24 -11.52
CA GLN A 234 -14.25 -4.16 -11.30
C GLN A 234 -12.92 -4.89 -11.30
N LYS A 235 -12.07 -4.51 -12.25
CA LYS A 235 -10.72 -5.03 -12.32
C LYS A 235 -10.16 -4.54 -11.02
N THR A 236 -10.21 -5.37 -9.97
CA THR A 236 -9.49 -5.14 -8.74
C THR A 236 -8.12 -4.88 -9.28
N GLU A 237 -7.69 -3.62 -9.23
CA GLU A 237 -6.37 -3.24 -9.71
C GLU A 237 -5.47 -4.08 -8.85
N GLN A 238 -5.09 -5.24 -9.40
CA GLN A 238 -4.28 -6.21 -8.74
C GLN A 238 -2.96 -5.47 -8.72
N LYS A 239 -2.75 -4.76 -7.60
CA LYS A 239 -1.69 -3.80 -7.42
C LYS A 239 -0.46 -4.52 -7.91
N VAL A 240 0.15 -3.98 -8.97
CA VAL A 240 1.28 -4.62 -9.62
C VAL A 240 2.25 -4.96 -8.50
N LEU A 241 2.48 -6.27 -8.32
CA LEU A 241 3.30 -6.79 -7.25
C LEU A 241 4.67 -6.12 -7.39
N GLU A 242 4.96 -5.19 -6.49
CA GLU A 242 6.19 -4.41 -6.54
C GLU A 242 7.32 -5.34 -6.12
N ARG A 243 8.40 -5.37 -6.89
CA ARG A 243 9.58 -6.17 -6.57
C ARG A 243 10.76 -5.25 -6.39
N GLY A 244 11.60 -5.57 -5.41
CA GLY A 244 12.88 -4.91 -5.22
C GLY A 244 13.81 -5.11 -6.41
N PRO A 245 14.94 -4.38 -6.48
CA PRO A 245 15.96 -4.58 -7.50
C PRO A 245 16.55 -6.00 -7.52
N ASP A 246 16.45 -6.72 -6.41
CA ASP A 246 16.83 -8.12 -6.20
C ASP A 246 15.76 -9.12 -6.66
N GLY A 247 14.61 -8.64 -7.16
CA GLY A 247 13.50 -9.46 -7.61
C GLY A 247 12.60 -10.00 -6.49
N ILE A 248 12.90 -9.67 -5.22
CA ILE A 248 12.10 -10.10 -4.07
C ILE A 248 10.81 -9.27 -4.01
N LEU A 249 9.69 -9.92 -3.69
CA LEU A 249 8.39 -9.26 -3.54
C LEU A 249 8.44 -8.24 -2.40
N ILE A 250 7.90 -7.04 -2.61
CA ILE A 250 7.67 -6.05 -1.56
C ILE A 250 6.23 -6.24 -1.06
N CYS A 251 6.07 -6.43 0.24
CA CYS A 251 4.76 -6.64 0.84
C CYS A 251 3.85 -5.43 0.61
N SER A 252 2.59 -5.71 0.30
CA SER A 252 1.53 -4.70 0.20
C SER A 252 0.99 -4.28 1.57
N THR A 253 1.28 -5.05 2.62
CA THR A 253 0.95 -4.79 4.02
C THR A 253 2.19 -4.39 4.84
N CYS A 254 1.96 -3.78 6.01
CA CYS A 254 3.02 -3.44 6.97
C CYS A 254 3.17 -4.44 8.12
N GLU A 255 2.47 -5.55 8.04
CA GLU A 255 2.62 -6.64 9.00
C GLU A 255 3.87 -7.43 8.65
N TYR A 256 4.69 -7.75 9.65
CA TYR A 256 5.86 -8.62 9.48
C TYR A 256 5.78 -9.77 10.49
N THR A 257 6.24 -10.94 10.07
CA THR A 257 6.25 -12.17 10.88
C THR A 257 7.65 -12.54 11.37
N ARG A 258 8.70 -12.05 10.70
CA ARG A 258 10.09 -12.25 11.10
C ARG A 258 10.96 -11.03 10.85
N ILE A 259 12.03 -10.92 11.63
CA ILE A 259 13.10 -9.94 11.48
C ILE A 259 14.41 -10.72 11.38
N ASP A 260 15.15 -10.52 10.30
CA ASP A 260 16.45 -11.16 10.10
C ASP A 260 17.57 -10.41 10.86
N PRO A 261 18.75 -11.03 11.06
CA PRO A 261 19.87 -10.39 11.79
C PRO A 261 20.38 -9.09 11.18
N ASP A 262 20.12 -8.86 9.90
CA ASP A 262 20.45 -7.63 9.16
C ASP A 262 19.37 -6.54 9.30
N THR A 263 18.39 -6.75 10.20
CA THR A 263 17.23 -5.88 10.47
C THR A 263 16.16 -5.85 9.40
N THR A 264 16.29 -6.66 8.33
CA THR A 264 15.28 -6.78 7.28
C THR A 264 14.02 -7.45 7.84
N THR A 265 12.86 -6.82 7.60
CA THR A 265 11.56 -7.35 8.00
C THR A 265 10.87 -8.08 6.86
N TRP A 266 10.24 -9.22 7.16
CA TRP A 266 9.60 -10.09 6.17
C TRP A 266 8.19 -10.49 6.57
N ASN A 267 7.37 -10.76 5.56
CA ASN A 267 6.06 -11.39 5.68
C ASN A 267 5.86 -12.39 4.52
N THR A 268 4.69 -13.03 4.45
CA THR A 268 4.31 -13.91 3.35
C THR A 268 3.02 -13.38 2.71
N GLU A 269 3.07 -13.05 1.43
CA GLU A 269 1.91 -12.60 0.65
C GLU A 269 1.76 -13.48 -0.60
N ASN A 270 0.54 -13.96 -0.85
CA ASN A 270 0.24 -14.86 -1.97
C ASN A 270 1.11 -16.15 -2.01
N GLY A 271 1.54 -16.64 -0.84
CA GLY A 271 2.38 -17.83 -0.72
C GLY A 271 3.86 -17.62 -1.07
N GLU A 272 4.29 -16.38 -1.30
CA GLU A 272 5.69 -16.00 -1.51
C GLU A 272 6.18 -15.15 -0.34
N ASP A 273 7.44 -15.32 0.05
CA ASP A 273 8.07 -14.40 1.00
C ASP A 273 8.20 -13.00 0.38
N CYS A 274 7.77 -12.01 1.14
CA CYS A 274 7.86 -10.62 0.76
C CYS A 274 8.60 -9.81 1.82
N ARG A 275 9.30 -8.76 1.38
CA ARG A 275 10.00 -7.81 2.23
C ARG A 275 9.05 -6.69 2.65
N VAL A 276 8.94 -6.47 3.94
CA VAL A 276 8.23 -5.32 4.53
C VAL A 276 9.24 -4.18 4.64
N ILE A 277 8.95 -3.03 4.05
CA ILE A 277 9.89 -1.89 4.02
C ILE A 277 9.60 -0.99 5.21
N GLY A 278 10.50 -0.98 6.22
CA GLY A 278 10.29 -0.23 7.46
C GLY A 278 9.99 1.25 7.25
N SER A 279 10.70 1.92 6.33
CA SER A 279 10.48 3.33 5.98
C SER A 279 9.08 3.63 5.40
N ARG A 280 8.46 2.68 4.70
CA ARG A 280 7.09 2.79 4.17
C ARG A 280 6.03 2.48 5.21
N CYS A 281 6.41 1.78 6.27
CA CYS A 281 5.51 1.29 7.30
C CYS A 281 5.60 2.05 8.61
N GLY A 282 6.50 3.03 8.72
CA GLY A 282 6.77 3.69 9.99
C GLY A 282 7.38 2.76 11.04
N ILE A 283 8.01 1.67 10.60
CA ILE A 283 8.69 0.69 11.48
C ILE A 283 10.19 0.96 11.41
N ASN A 284 10.82 1.11 12.57
CA ASN A 284 12.27 1.27 12.67
C ASN A 284 12.87 0.09 13.44
N THR A 285 13.33 -0.91 12.72
CA THR A 285 14.09 -2.05 13.24
C THR A 285 15.59 -1.79 13.29
N THR A 286 16.05 -0.69 12.68
CA THR A 286 17.46 -0.35 12.55
C THR A 286 17.99 0.33 13.82
N PRO A 287 19.31 0.34 14.07
CA PRO A 287 19.89 1.12 15.16
C PRO A 287 19.89 2.64 14.87
N HIS A 288 19.53 3.06 13.66
CA HIS A 288 19.53 4.46 13.24
C HIS A 288 18.22 5.14 13.63
N PRO A 289 18.21 6.37 14.17
CA PRO A 289 16.98 7.10 14.48
C PRO A 289 16.25 7.50 13.19
N TRP A 290 14.99 7.94 13.32
CA TRP A 290 14.28 8.59 12.20
C TRP A 290 14.91 9.96 11.87
N CYS A 291 15.00 10.27 10.58
CA CYS A 291 15.36 11.60 10.11
C CYS A 291 14.23 12.59 10.42
N SER A 292 14.60 13.83 10.76
CA SER A 292 13.66 14.95 10.86
C SER A 292 13.31 15.53 9.49
N GLY A 293 14.23 15.46 8.54
CA GLY A 293 14.03 15.85 7.14
C GLY A 293 13.85 14.66 6.20
N CYS A 294 13.47 14.99 4.96
CA CYS A 294 13.11 14.02 3.91
C CYS A 294 14.19 13.90 2.82
N VAL A 295 15.44 14.23 3.13
CA VAL A 295 16.53 14.22 2.14
C VAL A 295 17.18 12.84 2.07
N VAL A 296 16.65 12.05 1.14
CA VAL A 296 17.37 11.25 0.12
C VAL A 296 18.90 11.23 0.11
N THR A 297 19.63 10.51 0.97
CA THR A 297 21.11 10.35 0.81
C THR A 297 21.58 8.96 0.44
N GLY A 298 20.77 7.92 0.72
CA GLY A 298 21.07 6.55 0.32
C GLY A 298 19.85 5.64 0.41
N THR A 299 19.96 4.45 -0.16
CA THR A 299 18.95 3.39 -0.10
C THR A 299 19.63 2.14 0.42
N GLY A 300 19.08 1.54 1.47
CA GLY A 300 19.59 0.30 2.04
C GLY A 300 19.32 -0.90 1.14
N ASN A 301 19.96 -2.02 1.43
CA ASN A 301 19.72 -3.28 0.71
C ASN A 301 18.29 -3.80 0.92
N ASP A 302 17.69 -3.45 2.05
CA ASP A 302 16.29 -3.69 2.39
C ASP A 302 15.33 -2.79 1.60
N GLY A 303 15.82 -1.84 0.80
CA GLY A 303 15.02 -0.87 0.06
C GLY A 303 14.58 0.33 0.91
N ALA A 304 14.97 0.38 2.19
CA ALA A 304 14.63 1.51 3.04
C ALA A 304 15.45 2.76 2.67
N LEU A 305 14.84 3.93 2.81
CA LEU A 305 15.49 5.20 2.47
C LEU A 305 16.22 5.77 3.68
N TYR A 306 17.47 6.23 3.48
CA TYR A 306 18.32 6.77 4.51
C TYR A 306 18.71 8.23 4.24
N GLY A 307 18.72 9.04 5.28
CA GLY A 307 19.20 10.40 5.31
C GLY A 307 20.47 10.54 6.13
N TRP A 308 21.07 11.73 6.08
CA TRP A 308 22.21 12.10 6.92
C TRP A 308 21.89 13.40 7.66
N GLU A 309 21.71 13.30 8.98
CA GLU A 309 21.35 14.44 9.84
C GLU A 309 22.11 14.35 11.16
N ASN A 310 22.45 15.50 11.75
CA ASN A 310 23.15 15.56 13.04
C ASN A 310 24.43 14.71 13.10
N ASN A 311 25.19 14.65 11.99
CA ASN A 311 26.40 13.83 11.83
C ASN A 311 26.20 12.31 12.00
N ALA A 312 24.98 11.80 11.76
CA ALA A 312 24.69 10.38 11.78
C ALA A 312 23.73 9.99 10.65
N SER A 313 23.77 8.71 10.26
CA SER A 313 22.75 8.12 9.39
C SER A 313 21.43 8.03 10.14
N CYS A 314 20.34 8.31 9.44
CA CYS A 314 18.98 8.21 9.96
C CYS A 314 18.06 7.56 8.91
N LEU A 315 16.99 6.92 9.36
CA LEU A 315 15.98 6.30 8.50
C LEU A 315 14.95 7.36 8.07
N ILE A 316 14.58 7.42 6.79
CA ILE A 316 13.56 8.37 6.30
C ILE A 316 12.19 7.71 6.41
N ASN A 317 11.24 8.39 7.05
CA ASN A 317 9.86 7.92 7.09
C ASN A 317 9.13 8.41 5.83
N GLU A 318 8.98 7.52 4.84
CA GLU A 318 8.40 7.80 3.53
C GLU A 318 6.95 8.29 3.63
N VAL A 319 6.22 7.83 4.65
CA VAL A 319 4.83 8.24 4.91
C VAL A 319 4.78 9.69 5.37
N SER A 320 5.57 10.06 6.37
CA SER A 320 5.65 11.43 6.88
C SER A 320 6.21 12.40 5.85
N CYS A 321 7.06 11.91 4.95
CA CYS A 321 7.67 12.67 3.87
C CYS A 321 6.80 12.79 2.61
N GLY A 322 5.64 12.12 2.57
CA GLY A 322 4.75 12.12 1.41
C GLY A 322 5.37 11.49 0.15
N ILE A 323 6.42 10.67 0.31
CA ILE A 323 7.06 9.94 -0.79
C ILE A 323 6.16 8.79 -1.22
N VAL A 324 5.58 8.09 -0.24
CA VAL A 324 4.54 7.10 -0.47
C VAL A 324 3.21 7.73 -0.10
N SER A 325 2.26 7.64 -1.02
CA SER A 325 0.91 8.12 -0.77
C SER A 325 0.26 7.29 0.32
N ASN A 326 -0.26 7.97 1.34
CA ASN A 326 -0.94 7.43 2.50
C ASN A 326 -2.32 6.88 2.09
N TYR A 327 -2.38 5.97 1.12
CA TYR A 327 -3.61 5.28 0.78
C TYR A 327 -3.85 4.23 1.86
N ASN A 328 -4.50 4.61 2.97
CA ASN A 328 -5.33 3.86 3.94
C ASN A 328 -5.15 2.33 4.14
N LYS A 329 -4.05 1.72 3.70
CA LYS A 329 -3.82 0.27 3.63
C LYS A 329 -2.56 -0.14 4.38
N TYR A 330 -1.66 0.81 4.64
CA TYR A 330 -0.57 0.62 5.58
C TYR A 330 -1.09 1.09 6.94
N GLY A 331 -1.89 0.23 7.59
CA GLY A 331 -2.38 0.51 8.94
C GLY A 331 -1.22 0.95 9.83
N GLN A 332 -1.42 2.00 10.62
CA GLN A 332 -0.45 2.41 11.62
C GLN A 332 -0.21 1.20 12.52
N VAL A 333 0.97 0.58 12.39
CA VAL A 333 1.38 -0.46 13.32
C VAL A 333 1.59 0.25 14.65
N THR A 334 0.70 0.00 15.61
CA THR A 334 0.90 0.44 17.00
C THR A 334 2.19 -0.19 17.50
N SER A 335 3.26 0.59 17.51
CA SER A 335 4.59 0.14 17.87
C SER A 335 4.67 -0.08 19.38
N ASP A 336 4.32 -1.29 19.83
CA ASP A 336 4.63 -1.74 21.20
C ASP A 336 6.16 -1.91 21.43
N GLY A 337 6.97 -1.70 20.40
CA GLY A 337 8.44 -1.79 20.42
C GLY A 337 9.20 -0.63 21.08
N THR A 338 8.54 0.48 21.48
CA THR A 338 9.23 1.62 22.12
C THR A 338 9.78 1.31 23.52
N THR A 339 9.38 0.19 24.12
CA THR A 339 9.86 -0.23 25.44
C THR A 339 11.28 -0.80 25.41
N GLN A 340 11.72 -1.36 24.28
CA GLN A 340 13.00 -2.08 24.21
C GLN A 340 14.21 -1.13 24.06
N GLN A 341 14.10 -0.06 23.25
CA GLN A 341 15.20 0.91 23.09
C GLN A 341 15.48 1.73 24.37
N LYS A 342 14.45 2.02 25.17
CA LYS A 342 14.63 2.74 26.45
C LYS A 342 15.40 1.90 27.48
N MET A 343 15.24 0.58 27.47
CA MET A 343 15.93 -0.30 28.42
C MET A 343 17.44 -0.41 28.15
N THR A 344 17.87 -0.42 26.88
CA THR A 344 19.31 -0.52 26.52
C THR A 344 20.09 0.72 26.95
N PHE A 345 19.51 1.92 26.80
CA PHE A 345 20.13 3.16 27.27
C PHE A 345 20.23 3.22 28.80
N LEU A 346 19.20 2.75 29.51
CA LEU A 346 19.21 2.74 30.98
C LEU A 346 20.28 1.79 31.53
N TYR A 347 20.44 0.60 30.94
CA TYR A 347 21.47 -0.36 31.33
C TYR A 347 22.90 0.17 31.12
N GLY A 348 23.15 0.91 30.03
CA GLY A 348 24.44 1.55 29.79
C GLY A 348 24.81 2.59 30.84
N ILE A 349 23.83 3.40 31.28
CA ILE A 349 24.02 4.39 32.35
C ILE A 349 24.29 3.69 33.69
N ILE A 350 23.53 2.65 34.03
CA ILE A 350 23.71 1.90 35.28
C ILE A 350 25.09 1.23 35.34
N ALA A 351 25.53 0.57 34.25
CA ALA A 351 26.84 -0.07 34.19
C ALA A 351 28.00 0.94 34.33
N SER A 352 27.83 2.14 33.74
CA SER A 352 28.81 3.24 33.85
C SER A 352 28.86 3.82 35.27
N LEU A 353 27.72 3.94 35.95
CA LEU A 353 27.68 4.41 37.34
C LEU A 353 28.31 3.39 38.29
N VAL A 354 28.05 2.09 38.12
CA VAL A 354 28.66 1.03 38.95
C VAL A 354 30.18 1.04 38.84
N THR A 355 30.75 1.20 37.64
CA THR A 355 32.20 1.29 37.46
C THR A 355 32.80 2.53 38.13
N VAL A 356 32.12 3.68 38.08
CA VAL A 356 32.56 4.90 38.79
C VAL A 356 32.53 4.74 40.30
N PHE A 357 31.54 4.03 40.86
CA PHE A 357 31.45 3.77 42.30
C PHE A 357 32.54 2.81 42.79
N ILE A 358 32.84 1.74 42.04
CA ILE A 358 33.92 0.79 42.40
C ILE A 358 35.29 1.47 42.39
N VAL A 359 35.56 2.34 41.41
CA VAL A 359 36.86 3.05 41.28
C VAL A 359 37.04 4.14 42.35
N ARG A 360 35.95 4.62 42.98
CA ARG A 360 36.02 5.61 44.08
C ARG A 360 36.07 4.98 45.48
N GLY A 361 35.64 3.73 45.63
CA GLY A 361 35.61 3.03 46.91
C GLY A 361 36.87 2.22 47.24
N LEU A 362 37.75 2.01 46.24
CA LEU A 362 39.11 1.47 46.36
C LEU A 362 40.11 2.63 46.32
#